data_AF-A0A1Y0CU86-F1
#
_entry.id   AF-A0A1Y0CU86-F1
#
_cell.length_a   1.000
_cell.length_b   1.000
_cell.length_c   1.000
_cell.angle_alpha   90.00
_cell.angle_beta   90.00
_cell.angle_gamma   90.00
#
_symmetry.space_group_name_H-M   'P 1'
#
loop_
_entity.id
_entity.type
_entity.pdbx_description
1 polymer ?
#
loop_
_entity_poly.entity_id
_entity_poly.type
_entity_poly.pdbx_seq_one_letter_code
_entity_poly.pdbx_strand_id
1 'polypeptide(L)'
;MARPELNVDGIVLNNPVITDSVRLCRLYINYLQEKGFEINYEHSHGVNTHCKAINSALIKRCKTSKEADGLVTTMRSDIKKNFLNDSAIEWLNGSDKNCFIAWAFIRRYSKLKANNNNMIDIIGVNDQYSFLNITDNPTTHEEAFNFIVYFMDFCNYQLSEKRQIIESIKELITNGACFLKKLNFINEDDTVCVEWSWNYIADNDLSLDFIRPLNNYLKFHSVFSFIALWDVEDSKKELFLLKMKGAWRQKKLRMDNKNNKLINTYISKESKHMLGELMDKKEVTMKKVLEWAIRSEYNKFFNKK
;
A
#
# COMPACT_ATOMS: atom_id res chain seq x y z
N MET A 1 -22.37 33.29 -15.67
CA MET A 1 -22.98 31.94 -15.53
C MET A 1 -24.00 32.01 -14.41
N ALA A 2 -25.28 31.79 -14.72
CA ALA A 2 -26.32 31.69 -13.71
C ALA A 2 -26.01 30.52 -12.77
N ARG A 3 -26.14 30.73 -11.45
CA ARG A 3 -25.99 29.63 -10.48
C ARG A 3 -27.22 28.71 -10.64
N PRO A 4 -27.05 27.39 -10.68
CA PRO A 4 -28.20 26.48 -10.76
C PRO A 4 -29.05 26.63 -9.50
N GLU A 5 -30.33 26.92 -9.67
CA GLU A 5 -31.32 26.97 -8.60
C GLU A 5 -31.89 25.56 -8.39
N LEU A 6 -32.00 25.13 -7.12
CA LEU A 6 -32.60 23.84 -6.78
C LEU A 6 -33.89 24.10 -5.99
N ASN A 7 -35.02 23.68 -6.53
CA ASN A 7 -36.33 23.79 -5.88
C ASN A 7 -36.70 22.42 -5.29
N VAL A 8 -36.79 22.34 -3.96
CA VAL A 8 -37.33 21.18 -3.24
C VAL A 8 -38.42 21.72 -2.31
N ASP A 9 -39.63 21.18 -2.42
CA ASP A 9 -40.78 21.51 -1.57
C ASP A 9 -41.12 23.02 -1.47
N GLY A 10 -40.94 23.76 -2.57
CA GLY A 10 -41.30 25.19 -2.65
C GLY A 10 -40.27 26.16 -2.07
N ILE A 11 -39.12 25.65 -1.60
CA ILE A 11 -37.98 26.45 -1.16
C ILE A 11 -36.89 26.37 -2.24
N VAL A 12 -36.53 27.52 -2.80
CA VAL A 12 -35.44 27.65 -3.78
C VAL A 12 -34.13 27.86 -3.04
N LEU A 13 -33.17 26.96 -3.24
CA LEU A 13 -31.75 27.19 -2.93
C LEU A 13 -31.10 27.89 -4.12
N ASN A 14 -30.58 29.11 -3.92
CA ASN A 14 -29.84 29.83 -4.95
C ASN A 14 -28.37 29.40 -5.05
N ASN A 15 -27.87 28.68 -4.05
CA ASN A 15 -26.51 28.15 -3.99
C ASN A 15 -26.50 26.69 -3.51
N PRO A 16 -27.12 25.75 -4.25
CA PRO A 16 -27.14 24.35 -3.87
C PRO A 16 -25.73 23.74 -3.87
N VAL A 17 -25.58 22.69 -3.07
CA VAL A 17 -24.42 21.82 -3.11
C VAL A 17 -24.53 20.92 -4.34
N ILE A 18 -23.61 21.14 -5.28
CA ILE A 18 -23.43 20.34 -6.48
C ILE A 18 -21.92 20.07 -6.59
N THR A 19 -21.57 18.79 -6.69
CA THR A 19 -20.20 18.32 -6.88
C THR A 19 -20.25 16.96 -7.55
N ASP A 20 -19.13 16.55 -8.13
CA ASP A 20 -18.83 15.22 -8.67
C ASP A 20 -17.93 14.40 -7.71
N SER A 21 -17.52 14.98 -6.59
CA SER A 21 -16.60 14.36 -5.63
C SER A 21 -17.33 13.73 -4.45
N VAL A 22 -17.25 12.41 -4.34
CA VAL A 22 -17.74 11.65 -3.18
C VAL A 22 -17.05 12.12 -1.89
N ARG A 23 -15.75 12.45 -1.97
CA ARG A 23 -14.98 12.97 -0.84
C ARG A 23 -15.55 14.29 -0.33
N LEU A 24 -15.82 15.25 -1.24
CA LEU A 24 -16.43 16.53 -0.86
C LEU A 24 -17.83 16.34 -0.26
N CYS A 25 -18.65 15.46 -0.82
CA CYS A 25 -19.94 15.10 -0.23
C CYS A 25 -19.79 14.61 1.21
N ARG A 26 -18.85 13.69 1.47
CA ARG A 26 -18.58 13.16 2.82
C ARG A 26 -18.13 14.26 3.79
N LEU A 27 -17.27 15.18 3.35
CA LEU A 27 -16.84 16.32 4.16
C LEU A 27 -17.99 17.29 4.48
N TYR A 28 -18.85 17.58 3.51
CA TYR A 28 -20.04 18.41 3.73
C TYR A 28 -21.02 17.76 4.72
N ILE A 29 -21.25 16.45 4.59
CA ILE A 29 -22.14 15.72 5.50
C ILE A 29 -21.59 15.76 6.92
N ASN A 30 -20.30 15.47 7.13
CA ASN A 30 -19.68 15.53 8.44
C ASN A 30 -19.77 16.94 9.05
N TYR A 31 -19.45 17.98 8.27
CA TYR A 31 -19.54 19.38 8.71
C TYR A 31 -20.95 19.75 9.19
N LEU A 32 -21.99 19.30 8.46
CA LEU A 32 -23.38 19.58 8.83
C LEU A 32 -23.82 18.75 10.04
N GLN A 33 -23.41 17.48 10.14
CA GLN A 33 -23.71 16.63 11.30
C GLN A 33 -23.09 17.19 12.59
N GLU A 34 -21.86 17.69 12.55
CA GLU A 34 -21.23 18.40 13.69
C GLU A 34 -22.01 19.65 14.12
N LYS A 35 -22.76 20.27 13.21
CA LYS A 35 -23.67 21.39 13.49
C LYS A 35 -25.10 20.94 13.84
N GLY A 36 -25.32 19.64 14.04
CA GLY A 36 -26.60 19.07 14.46
C GLY A 36 -27.62 18.88 13.34
N PHE A 37 -27.19 18.75 12.08
CA PHE A 37 -28.08 18.38 10.99
C PHE A 37 -28.26 16.86 10.94
N GLU A 38 -29.51 16.42 10.86
CA GLU A 38 -29.86 15.02 10.62
C GLU A 38 -29.77 14.73 9.11
N ILE A 39 -28.72 14.01 8.71
CA ILE A 39 -28.52 13.58 7.33
C ILE A 39 -28.34 12.06 7.33
N ASN A 40 -29.32 11.35 6.76
CA ASN A 40 -29.19 9.93 6.51
C ASN A 40 -28.18 9.72 5.38
N TYR A 41 -27.10 9.01 5.69
CA TYR A 41 -25.99 8.79 4.80
C TYR A 41 -25.63 7.30 4.78
N GLU A 42 -25.50 6.77 3.57
CA GLU A 42 -24.81 5.49 3.37
C GLU A 42 -23.66 5.72 2.39
N HIS A 43 -22.52 5.10 2.70
CA HIS A 43 -21.29 5.19 1.92
C HIS A 43 -21.45 4.65 0.49
N SER A 44 -22.39 3.73 0.26
CA SER A 44 -22.70 3.09 -1.02
C SER A 44 -23.43 3.99 -2.02
N HIS A 45 -24.01 5.10 -1.56
CA HIS A 45 -24.80 5.97 -2.42
C HIS A 45 -23.91 6.80 -3.36
N GLY A 46 -24.41 7.07 -4.57
CA GLY A 46 -23.72 7.93 -5.54
C GLY A 46 -23.78 9.42 -5.17
N VAL A 47 -22.87 10.19 -5.76
CA VAL A 47 -22.69 11.64 -5.51
C VAL A 47 -23.98 12.44 -5.65
N ASN A 48 -24.82 12.13 -6.64
CA ASN A 48 -26.10 12.81 -6.84
C ASN A 48 -27.06 12.59 -5.66
N THR A 49 -27.08 11.40 -5.09
CA THR A 49 -27.89 11.08 -3.91
C THR A 49 -27.38 11.83 -2.69
N HIS A 50 -26.05 11.91 -2.51
CA HIS A 50 -25.46 12.70 -1.42
C HIS A 50 -25.76 14.19 -1.55
N CYS A 51 -25.59 14.78 -2.74
CA CYS A 51 -25.92 16.18 -2.99
C CYS A 51 -27.40 16.47 -2.69
N LYS A 52 -28.31 15.59 -3.11
CA LYS A 52 -29.74 15.69 -2.80
C LYS A 52 -30.00 15.65 -1.29
N ALA A 53 -29.39 14.72 -0.57
CA ALA A 53 -29.55 14.60 0.88
C ALA A 53 -29.05 15.86 1.62
N ILE A 54 -27.87 16.37 1.23
CA ILE A 54 -27.31 17.62 1.79
C ILE A 54 -28.25 18.79 1.53
N ASN A 55 -28.68 19.00 0.29
CA ASN A 55 -29.57 20.11 -0.07
C ASN A 55 -30.93 20.02 0.62
N SER A 56 -31.48 18.81 0.76
CA SER A 56 -32.74 18.59 1.48
C SER A 56 -32.62 18.92 2.96
N ALA A 57 -31.49 18.55 3.59
CA ALA A 57 -31.23 18.87 4.99
C ALA A 57 -31.07 20.39 5.23
N LEU A 58 -30.42 21.09 4.29
CA LEU A 58 -30.31 22.55 4.30
C LEU A 58 -31.69 23.21 4.22
N ILE A 59 -32.53 22.77 3.29
CA ILE A 59 -33.90 23.30 3.10
C ILE A 59 -34.76 23.06 4.34
N LYS A 60 -34.69 21.87 4.93
CA LYS A 60 -35.48 21.51 6.12
C LYS A 60 -35.12 22.35 7.34
N ARG A 61 -33.83 22.70 7.50
CA ARG A 61 -33.31 23.32 8.73
C ARG A 61 -33.19 24.84 8.66
N CYS A 62 -32.88 25.39 7.49
CA CYS A 62 -32.72 26.82 7.28
C CYS A 62 -34.08 27.47 7.01
N LYS A 63 -34.33 28.64 7.62
CA LYS A 63 -35.61 29.35 7.50
C LYS A 63 -35.72 30.17 6.21
N THR A 64 -34.60 30.47 5.58
CA THR A 64 -34.52 31.31 4.37
C THR A 64 -33.43 30.81 3.42
N SER A 65 -33.57 31.08 2.11
CA SER A 65 -32.50 30.81 1.13
C SER A 65 -31.20 31.52 1.49
N LYS A 66 -31.27 32.76 1.98
CA LYS A 66 -30.07 33.54 2.34
C LYS A 66 -29.26 32.87 3.45
N GLU A 67 -29.93 32.28 4.44
CA GLU A 67 -29.31 31.51 5.51
C GLU A 67 -28.62 30.25 4.97
N ALA A 68 -29.32 29.48 4.13
CA ALA A 68 -28.76 28.29 3.50
C ALA A 68 -27.57 28.62 2.58
N ASP A 69 -27.68 29.66 1.76
CA ASP A 69 -26.62 30.11 0.85
C ASP A 69 -25.38 30.58 1.61
N GLY A 70 -25.60 31.28 2.74
CA GLY A 70 -24.55 31.69 3.67
C GLY A 70 -23.84 30.48 4.27
N LEU A 71 -24.60 29.50 4.77
CA LEU A 71 -24.04 28.27 5.35
C LEU A 71 -23.24 27.47 4.31
N VAL A 72 -23.74 27.30 3.09
CA VAL A 72 -23.00 26.63 2.00
C VAL A 72 -21.70 27.35 1.68
N THR A 73 -21.72 28.69 1.67
CA THR A 73 -20.52 29.50 1.40
C THR A 73 -19.47 29.34 2.51
N THR A 74 -19.90 29.42 3.77
CA THR A 74 -19.02 29.21 4.93
C THR A 74 -18.48 27.78 4.95
N MET A 75 -19.32 26.77 4.76
CA MET A 75 -18.93 25.36 4.70
C MET A 75 -17.85 25.10 3.63
N ARG A 76 -18.04 25.62 2.41
CA ARG A 76 -17.03 25.52 1.34
C ARG A 76 -15.71 26.19 1.71
N SER A 77 -15.79 27.38 2.32
CA SER A 77 -14.61 28.13 2.77
C SER A 77 -13.84 27.37 3.87
N ASP A 78 -14.56 26.86 4.87
CA ASP A 78 -13.98 26.11 5.99
C ASP A 78 -13.32 24.82 5.51
N ILE A 79 -13.98 24.07 4.62
CA ILE A 79 -13.40 22.85 4.05
C ILE A 79 -12.12 23.17 3.28
N LYS A 80 -12.13 24.19 2.42
CA LYS A 80 -10.94 24.61 1.67
C LYS A 80 -9.80 25.08 2.58
N LYS A 81 -10.11 25.66 3.74
CA LYS A 81 -9.12 26.17 4.69
C LYS A 81 -8.54 25.09 5.60
N ASN A 82 -9.30 24.05 5.92
CA ASN A 82 -8.94 23.08 6.97
C ASN A 82 -8.57 21.69 6.45
N PHE A 83 -8.88 21.35 5.20
CA PHE A 83 -8.63 20.02 4.63
C PHE A 83 -7.57 20.06 3.53
N LEU A 84 -6.95 18.91 3.27
CA LEU A 84 -5.98 18.76 2.17
C LEU A 84 -6.71 18.73 0.83
N ASN A 85 -6.24 19.52 -0.13
CA ASN A 85 -6.70 19.43 -1.52
C ASN A 85 -6.35 18.05 -2.12
N ASP A 86 -7.15 17.59 -3.08
CA ASP A 86 -6.94 16.29 -3.74
C ASP A 86 -5.52 16.15 -4.32
N SER A 87 -5.01 17.21 -4.95
CA SER A 87 -3.66 17.24 -5.54
C SER A 87 -2.52 16.99 -4.54
N ALA A 88 -2.74 17.18 -3.23
CA ALA A 88 -1.75 16.87 -2.21
C ALA A 88 -1.55 15.34 -2.03
N ILE A 89 -2.57 14.54 -2.33
CA ILE A 89 -2.63 13.10 -2.05
C ILE A 89 -2.70 12.28 -3.35
N GLU A 90 -3.17 12.87 -4.46
CA GLU A 90 -3.42 12.20 -5.75
C GLU A 90 -2.21 11.45 -6.32
N TRP A 91 -0.99 11.91 -6.06
CA TRP A 91 0.24 11.24 -6.48
C TRP A 91 0.41 9.82 -5.90
N LEU A 92 -0.28 9.49 -4.81
CA LEU A 92 -0.33 8.13 -4.26
C LEU A 92 -1.21 7.19 -5.08
N ASN A 93 -2.21 7.73 -5.77
CA ASN A 93 -3.18 6.93 -6.53
C ASN A 93 -2.55 6.22 -7.75
N GLY A 94 -1.43 6.76 -8.27
CA GLY A 94 -0.74 6.19 -9.43
C GLY A 94 0.27 5.08 -9.12
N SER A 95 0.43 4.68 -7.84
CA SER A 95 1.44 3.68 -7.45
C SER A 95 1.04 2.93 -6.18
N ASP A 96 0.69 1.65 -6.33
CA ASP A 96 0.41 0.74 -5.21
C ASP A 96 1.54 0.79 -4.17
N LYS A 97 2.80 0.72 -4.61
CA LYS A 97 3.94 0.76 -3.70
C LYS A 97 3.96 2.03 -2.84
N ASN A 98 3.74 3.19 -3.45
CA ASN A 98 3.73 4.46 -2.71
C ASN A 98 2.53 4.51 -1.75
N CYS A 99 1.37 4.03 -2.21
CA CYS A 99 0.16 3.94 -1.42
C CYS A 99 0.37 3.09 -0.16
N PHE A 100 0.89 1.87 -0.30
CA PHE A 100 1.15 0.98 0.84
C PHE A 100 2.26 1.48 1.77
N ILE A 101 3.28 2.20 1.26
CA ILE A 101 4.29 2.86 2.11
C ILE A 101 3.62 3.97 2.93
N ALA A 102 2.80 4.81 2.29
CA ALA A 102 2.07 5.90 2.94
C ALA A 102 1.09 5.38 4.00
N TRP A 103 0.33 4.34 3.68
CA TRP A 103 -0.56 3.66 4.62
C TRP A 103 0.20 3.15 5.85
N ALA A 104 1.31 2.42 5.64
CA ALA A 104 2.12 1.90 6.74
C ALA A 104 2.76 3.03 7.57
N PHE A 105 3.20 4.11 6.92
CA PHE A 105 3.73 5.30 7.60
C PHE A 105 2.68 5.91 8.53
N ILE A 106 1.46 6.15 8.03
CA ILE A 106 0.36 6.74 8.80
C ILE A 106 0.03 5.90 10.03
N ARG A 107 -0.05 4.57 9.87
CA ARG A 107 -0.29 3.65 11.00
C ARG A 107 0.81 3.74 12.06
N ARG A 108 2.07 3.70 11.62
CA ARG A 108 3.22 3.83 12.52
C ARG A 108 3.23 5.19 13.21
N TYR A 109 2.99 6.27 12.47
CA TYR A 109 2.94 7.63 12.99
C TYR A 109 1.85 7.80 14.05
N SER A 110 0.63 7.32 13.78
CA SER A 110 -0.49 7.32 14.73
C SER A 110 -0.12 6.66 16.05
N LYS A 111 0.44 5.44 15.99
CA LYS A 111 0.86 4.69 17.18
C LYS A 111 1.98 5.39 17.96
N LEU A 112 3.01 5.88 17.28
CA LEU A 112 4.13 6.58 17.91
C LEU A 112 3.67 7.88 18.60
N LYS A 113 2.78 8.63 17.95
CA LYS A 113 2.25 9.87 18.52
C LYS A 113 1.38 9.60 19.76
N ALA A 114 0.61 8.52 19.77
CA ALA A 114 -0.15 8.09 20.94
C ALA A 114 0.78 7.73 22.11
N ASN A 115 1.83 6.94 21.86
CA ASN A 115 2.79 6.51 22.88
C ASN A 115 3.57 7.68 23.49
N ASN A 116 3.92 8.69 22.68
CA ASN A 116 4.67 9.86 23.16
C ASN A 116 3.83 10.79 24.03
N ASN A 117 2.49 10.77 23.89
CA ASN A 117 1.62 11.73 24.56
C ASN A 117 1.30 11.37 26.02
N ASN A 118 1.59 10.16 26.52
CA ASN A 118 1.61 9.72 27.94
C ASN A 118 0.65 10.40 28.95
N MET A 119 -0.52 10.87 28.50
CA MET A 119 -1.59 11.38 29.36
C MET A 119 -2.67 10.33 29.42
N ILE A 120 -2.75 9.71 30.59
CA ILE A 120 -3.89 8.93 31.07
C ILE A 120 -5.08 9.90 31.19
N ASP A 121 -5.74 10.20 30.08
CA ASP A 121 -7.04 10.89 30.09
C ASP A 121 -8.12 9.87 29.75
N ILE A 122 -8.65 9.25 30.81
CA ILE A 122 -10.03 8.92 31.21
C ILE A 122 -11.06 8.45 30.14
N ILE A 123 -10.82 8.58 28.83
CA ILE A 123 -11.66 8.05 27.74
C ILE A 123 -10.76 7.54 26.59
N GLY A 124 -9.95 6.51 26.84
CA GLY A 124 -9.55 5.49 25.85
C GLY A 124 -9.16 5.86 24.41
N VAL A 125 -8.52 7.00 24.11
CA VAL A 125 -8.08 7.30 22.72
C VAL A 125 -6.67 6.77 22.48
N ASN A 126 -6.59 5.44 22.31
CA ASN A 126 -5.47 4.72 21.70
C ASN A 126 -5.43 5.08 20.21
N ASP A 127 -4.46 5.88 19.79
CA ASP A 127 -4.07 6.16 18.38
C ASP A 127 -5.21 6.55 17.38
N GLN A 128 -5.05 7.68 16.68
CA GLN A 128 -6.08 8.24 15.79
C GLN A 128 -6.53 7.28 14.67
N TYR A 129 -5.63 6.40 14.21
CA TYR A 129 -5.94 5.41 13.18
C TYR A 129 -6.94 4.36 13.69
N SER A 130 -6.70 3.83 14.88
CA SER A 130 -7.61 2.92 15.57
C SER A 130 -8.91 3.62 15.98
N PHE A 131 -8.85 4.86 16.44
CA PHE A 131 -10.05 5.66 16.76
C PHE A 131 -10.99 5.83 15.56
N LEU A 132 -10.43 6.00 14.36
CA LEU A 132 -11.19 6.10 13.11
C LEU A 132 -11.70 4.75 12.59
N ASN A 133 -11.46 3.65 13.33
CA ASN A 133 -11.86 2.28 12.99
C ASN A 133 -11.42 1.87 11.57
N ILE A 134 -10.21 2.29 11.17
CA ILE A 134 -9.64 1.95 9.86
C ILE A 134 -9.03 0.55 9.97
N THR A 135 -9.34 -0.33 9.01
CA THR A 135 -8.82 -1.70 9.02
C THR A 135 -7.31 -1.74 8.77
N ASP A 136 -6.66 -2.68 9.46
CA ASP A 136 -5.22 -2.93 9.38
C ASP A 136 -4.78 -3.74 8.15
N ASN A 137 -5.73 -4.16 7.31
CA ASN A 137 -5.47 -5.06 6.20
C ASN A 137 -6.18 -4.63 4.92
N PRO A 138 -5.72 -3.54 4.27
CA PRO A 138 -6.14 -3.26 2.90
C PRO A 138 -5.84 -4.46 2.00
N THR A 139 -6.84 -4.90 1.26
CA THR A 139 -6.78 -6.03 0.33
C THR A 139 -6.59 -5.59 -1.11
N THR A 140 -6.75 -4.29 -1.39
CA THR A 140 -6.54 -3.68 -2.71
C THR A 140 -5.85 -2.32 -2.58
N HIS A 141 -5.26 -1.85 -3.68
CA HIS A 141 -4.73 -0.49 -3.80
C HIS A 141 -5.79 0.59 -3.54
N GLU A 142 -7.00 0.39 -4.06
CA GLU A 142 -8.12 1.32 -3.88
C GLU A 142 -8.51 1.43 -2.39
N GLU A 143 -8.57 0.32 -1.66
CA GLU A 143 -8.82 0.33 -0.22
C GLU A 143 -7.71 1.07 0.53
N ALA A 144 -6.44 0.77 0.24
CA ALA A 144 -5.31 1.44 0.87
C ALA A 144 -5.36 2.96 0.64
N PHE A 145 -5.66 3.39 -0.58
CA PHE A 145 -5.77 4.81 -0.93
C PHE A 145 -6.94 5.47 -0.19
N ASN A 146 -8.11 4.83 -0.18
CA ASN A 146 -9.29 5.33 0.51
C ASN A 146 -9.06 5.45 2.03
N PHE A 147 -8.31 4.53 2.64
CA PHE A 147 -7.94 4.63 4.06
C PHE A 147 -7.01 5.80 4.34
N ILE A 148 -6.05 6.08 3.46
CA ILE A 148 -5.18 7.26 3.59
C ILE A 148 -6.02 8.53 3.51
N VAL A 149 -6.87 8.65 2.48
CA VAL A 149 -7.74 9.83 2.32
C VAL A 149 -8.65 10.00 3.54
N TYR A 150 -9.29 8.92 3.99
CA TYR A 150 -10.17 8.95 5.16
C TYR A 150 -9.42 9.36 6.44
N PHE A 151 -8.24 8.78 6.69
CA PHE A 151 -7.40 9.20 7.81
C PHE A 151 -7.05 10.68 7.73
N MET A 152 -6.59 11.17 6.58
CA MET A 152 -6.18 12.56 6.41
C MET A 152 -7.36 13.54 6.52
N ASP A 153 -8.56 13.12 6.13
CA ASP A 153 -9.78 13.91 6.30
C ASP A 153 -10.16 14.02 7.79
N PHE A 154 -10.25 12.89 8.49
CA PHE A 154 -10.92 12.81 9.80
C PHE A 154 -10.00 12.71 11.02
N CYS A 155 -8.69 12.55 10.85
CA CYS A 155 -7.78 12.64 12.00
C CYS A 155 -7.82 14.04 12.61
N ASN A 156 -7.73 14.09 13.94
CA ASN A 156 -7.72 15.31 14.74
C ASN A 156 -6.35 16.01 14.73
N TYR A 157 -5.78 16.19 13.54
CA TYR A 157 -4.54 16.91 13.32
C TYR A 157 -4.81 18.23 12.60
N GLN A 158 -4.03 19.26 12.92
CA GLN A 158 -4.12 20.54 12.21
C GLN A 158 -3.68 20.39 10.76
N LEU A 159 -4.16 21.25 9.87
CA LEU A 159 -3.82 21.19 8.44
C LEU A 159 -2.31 21.29 8.18
N SER A 160 -1.59 22.10 8.96
CA SER A 160 -0.13 22.21 8.90
C SER A 160 0.55 20.86 9.15
N GLU A 161 0.08 20.14 10.17
CA GLU A 161 0.58 18.82 10.53
C GLU A 161 0.22 17.77 9.47
N LYS A 162 -1.03 17.80 8.96
CA LYS A 162 -1.46 16.94 7.84
C LYS A 162 -0.55 17.13 6.61
N ARG A 163 -0.17 18.37 6.30
CA ARG A 163 0.79 18.67 5.22
C ARG A 163 2.18 18.12 5.53
N GLN A 164 2.66 18.27 6.76
CA GLN A 164 3.94 17.73 7.18
C GLN A 164 3.99 16.20 7.04
N ILE A 165 2.92 15.49 7.45
CA ILE A 165 2.82 14.03 7.27
C ILE A 165 2.97 13.66 5.79
N ILE A 166 2.23 14.32 4.89
CA ILE A 166 2.32 14.03 3.45
C ILE A 166 3.73 14.32 2.90
N GLU A 167 4.35 15.43 3.32
CA GLU A 167 5.69 15.77 2.87
C GLU A 167 6.73 14.77 3.39
N SER A 168 6.65 14.38 4.66
CA SER A 168 7.51 13.33 5.22
C SER A 168 7.36 11.99 4.50
N ILE A 169 6.15 11.64 4.05
CA ILE A 169 5.94 10.43 3.23
C ILE A 169 6.62 10.57 1.87
N LYS A 170 6.51 11.73 1.21
CA LYS A 170 7.19 11.99 -0.07
C LYS A 170 8.71 11.92 0.07
N GLU A 171 9.25 12.56 1.09
CA GLU A 171 10.69 12.55 1.39
C GLU A 171 11.17 11.12 1.67
N LEU A 172 10.43 10.36 2.49
CA LEU A 172 10.73 8.96 2.80
C LEU A 172 10.84 8.11 1.53
N ILE A 173 9.85 8.23 0.63
CA ILE A 173 9.82 7.45 -0.62
C ILE A 173 10.95 7.89 -1.55
N THR A 174 11.20 9.20 -1.66
CA THR A 174 12.22 9.77 -2.54
C THR A 174 13.62 9.35 -2.09
N ASN A 175 13.93 9.52 -0.81
CA ASN A 175 15.23 9.15 -0.23
C ASN A 175 15.42 7.63 -0.19
N GLY A 176 14.33 6.88 0.04
CA GLY A 176 14.33 5.42 0.07
C GLY A 176 14.40 4.74 -1.30
N ALA A 177 14.23 5.48 -2.41
CA ALA A 177 14.04 4.92 -3.74
C ALA A 177 15.18 3.98 -4.19
N CYS A 178 16.44 4.28 -3.81
CA CYS A 178 17.58 3.44 -4.15
C CYS A 178 17.50 2.07 -3.46
N PHE A 179 17.00 2.00 -2.23
CA PHE A 179 16.81 0.75 -1.47
C PHE A 179 15.64 -0.05 -2.03
N LEU A 180 14.52 0.61 -2.35
CA LEU A 180 13.34 -0.05 -2.93
C LEU A 180 13.66 -0.69 -4.28
N LYS A 181 14.53 -0.08 -5.09
CA LYS A 181 15.02 -0.68 -6.35
C LYS A 181 15.78 -1.99 -6.13
N LYS A 182 16.45 -2.18 -4.98
CA LYS A 182 17.18 -3.41 -4.66
C LYS A 182 16.26 -4.61 -4.39
N LEU A 183 14.97 -4.37 -4.16
CA LEU A 183 13.93 -5.40 -3.99
C LEU A 183 13.35 -5.92 -5.32
N ASN A 184 13.92 -5.54 -6.47
CA ASN A 184 13.45 -5.97 -7.80
C ASN A 184 13.48 -7.50 -8.06
N PHE A 185 14.11 -8.28 -7.18
CA PHE A 185 14.10 -9.74 -7.26
C PHE A 185 12.81 -10.36 -6.71
N ILE A 186 11.98 -9.57 -6.01
CA ILE A 186 10.68 -9.98 -5.48
C ILE A 186 9.62 -9.64 -6.54
N ASN A 187 8.91 -10.67 -6.99
CA ASN A 187 7.77 -10.54 -7.87
C ASN A 187 6.50 -10.88 -7.10
N GLU A 188 5.44 -10.09 -7.29
CA GLU A 188 4.13 -10.27 -6.63
C GLU A 188 3.52 -11.65 -6.93
N ASP A 189 3.66 -12.11 -8.18
CA ASP A 189 3.15 -13.42 -8.63
C ASP A 189 3.94 -14.61 -8.05
N ASP A 190 5.18 -14.38 -7.62
CA ASP A 190 6.02 -15.41 -7.00
C ASP A 190 5.68 -15.49 -5.51
N THR A 191 4.53 -16.09 -5.20
CA THR A 191 4.00 -16.27 -3.84
C THR A 191 5.02 -16.90 -2.89
N VAL A 192 5.89 -17.80 -3.39
CA VAL A 192 6.95 -18.43 -2.60
C VAL A 192 8.05 -17.41 -2.25
N CYS A 193 8.45 -16.57 -3.21
CA CYS A 193 9.40 -15.48 -2.99
C CYS A 193 8.85 -14.45 -2.01
N VAL A 194 7.58 -14.06 -2.16
CA VAL A 194 6.91 -13.10 -1.29
C VAL A 194 6.83 -13.62 0.14
N GLU A 195 6.31 -14.84 0.33
CA GLU A 195 6.22 -15.48 1.63
C GLU A 195 7.59 -15.58 2.30
N TRP A 196 8.59 -16.05 1.55
CA TRP A 196 9.95 -16.15 2.08
C TRP A 196 10.54 -14.79 2.44
N SER A 197 10.30 -13.76 1.63
CA SER A 197 10.84 -12.41 1.85
C SER A 197 10.26 -11.80 3.12
N TRP A 198 8.95 -11.96 3.35
CA TRP A 198 8.31 -11.53 4.58
C TRP A 198 8.86 -12.27 5.81
N ASN A 199 8.97 -13.60 5.74
CA ASN A 199 9.49 -14.39 6.84
C ASN A 199 10.97 -14.09 7.12
N TYR A 200 11.77 -13.81 6.08
CA TYR A 200 13.15 -13.37 6.26
C TYR A 200 13.25 -12.09 7.11
N ILE A 201 12.34 -11.13 6.92
CA ILE A 201 12.31 -9.91 7.75
C ILE A 201 11.91 -10.26 9.19
N ALA A 202 10.85 -11.06 9.37
CA ALA A 202 10.36 -11.47 10.68
C ALA A 202 11.40 -12.26 11.49
N ASP A 203 12.11 -13.19 10.85
CA ASP A 203 13.12 -14.05 11.47
C ASP A 203 14.39 -13.29 11.91
N ASN A 204 14.59 -12.06 11.43
CA ASN A 204 15.72 -11.21 11.83
C ASN A 204 15.36 -10.27 13.00
N ASP A 205 14.31 -10.59 13.76
CA ASP A 205 13.82 -9.86 14.95
C ASP A 205 13.64 -8.35 14.71
N LEU A 206 13.28 -7.98 13.48
CA LEU A 206 12.99 -6.61 13.14
C LEU A 206 11.56 -6.30 13.61
N SER A 207 11.35 -5.24 14.39
CA SER A 207 10.02 -4.89 14.90
C SER A 207 9.03 -4.66 13.74
N LEU A 208 7.98 -5.47 13.70
CA LEU A 208 6.88 -5.45 12.72
C LEU A 208 5.56 -4.99 13.35
N ASP A 209 5.62 -4.27 14.49
CA ASP A 209 4.44 -3.96 15.32
C ASP A 209 3.36 -3.12 14.61
N PHE A 210 3.70 -2.56 13.46
CA PHE A 210 2.83 -1.73 12.63
C PHE A 210 2.41 -2.41 11.32
N ILE A 211 2.80 -3.65 11.01
CA ILE A 211 2.33 -4.38 9.81
C ILE A 211 2.10 -5.87 10.12
N ARG A 212 0.86 -6.35 9.93
CA ARG A 212 0.48 -7.75 10.15
C ARG A 212 -0.28 -8.30 8.94
N PRO A 213 0.42 -8.64 7.85
CA PRO A 213 -0.22 -8.95 6.58
C PRO A 213 -0.95 -10.30 6.62
N LEU A 214 -2.24 -10.30 6.25
CA LEU A 214 -3.08 -11.51 6.25
C LEU A 214 -3.08 -12.30 4.93
N ASN A 215 -2.59 -11.71 3.83
CA ASN A 215 -2.58 -12.35 2.51
C ASN A 215 -1.29 -12.02 1.74
N ASN A 216 -1.06 -12.73 0.63
CA ASN A 216 0.18 -12.58 -0.15
C ASN A 216 0.33 -11.19 -0.78
N TYR A 217 -0.77 -10.59 -1.23
CA TYR A 217 -0.79 -9.23 -1.79
C TYR A 217 -0.27 -8.22 -0.77
N LEU A 218 -0.82 -8.24 0.45
CA LEU A 218 -0.39 -7.37 1.52
C LEU A 218 1.04 -7.71 1.98
N LYS A 219 1.45 -8.99 2.02
CA LYS A 219 2.84 -9.39 2.31
C LYS A 219 3.82 -8.76 1.33
N PHE A 220 3.52 -8.82 0.03
CA PHE A 220 4.37 -8.23 -1.01
C PHE A 220 4.59 -6.75 -0.74
N HIS A 221 3.52 -5.97 -0.57
CA HIS A 221 3.65 -4.53 -0.28
C HIS A 221 4.29 -4.24 1.08
N SER A 222 4.01 -5.07 2.09
CA SER A 222 4.57 -4.93 3.44
C SER A 222 6.10 -5.04 3.47
N VAL A 223 6.71 -5.84 2.58
CA VAL A 223 8.16 -5.90 2.43
C VAL A 223 8.72 -4.54 1.99
N PHE A 224 8.09 -3.88 1.01
CA PHE A 224 8.51 -2.54 0.55
C PHE A 224 8.29 -1.49 1.65
N SER A 225 7.12 -1.50 2.29
CA SER A 225 6.79 -0.59 3.39
C SER A 225 7.75 -0.73 4.56
N PHE A 226 8.12 -1.96 4.91
CA PHE A 226 9.12 -2.23 5.95
C PHE A 226 10.46 -1.58 5.59
N ILE A 227 11.01 -1.85 4.40
CA ILE A 227 12.33 -1.33 4.01
C ILE A 227 12.34 0.21 3.93
N ALA A 228 11.23 0.82 3.48
CA ALA A 228 11.07 2.26 3.50
C ALA A 228 11.12 2.81 4.94
N LEU A 229 10.35 2.22 5.85
CA LEU A 229 10.16 2.70 7.23
C LEU A 229 11.22 2.24 8.23
N TRP A 230 12.10 1.33 7.82
CA TRP A 230 13.13 0.80 8.70
C TRP A 230 14.23 1.85 8.90
N ASP A 231 14.14 2.52 10.04
CA ASP A 231 15.02 3.62 10.43
C ASP A 231 16.34 3.09 11.01
N VAL A 232 17.27 2.81 10.11
CA VAL A 232 18.63 2.38 10.42
C VAL A 232 19.59 3.05 9.44
N GLU A 233 20.86 3.10 9.81
CA GLU A 233 21.93 3.60 8.95
C GLU A 233 21.91 2.91 7.56
N ASP A 234 22.12 3.71 6.52
CA ASP A 234 22.11 3.26 5.13
C ASP A 234 23.01 2.05 4.91
N SER A 235 24.23 2.04 5.48
CA SER A 235 25.18 0.93 5.38
C SER A 235 24.59 -0.40 5.91
N LYS A 236 23.83 -0.36 7.01
CA LYS A 236 23.15 -1.52 7.59
C LYS A 236 22.00 -1.98 6.71
N LYS A 237 21.21 -1.04 6.18
CA LYS A 237 20.12 -1.33 5.25
C LYS A 237 20.64 -1.96 3.96
N GLU A 238 21.75 -1.45 3.41
CA GLU A 238 22.42 -2.02 2.25
C GLU A 238 22.90 -3.44 2.50
N LEU A 239 23.59 -3.67 3.61
CA LEU A 239 24.09 -4.99 3.99
C LEU A 239 22.95 -6.00 4.17
N PHE A 240 21.85 -5.58 4.80
CA PHE A 240 20.66 -6.41 4.98
C PHE A 240 20.06 -6.83 3.63
N LEU A 241 19.82 -5.86 2.72
CA LEU A 241 19.24 -6.14 1.40
C LEU A 241 20.16 -7.03 0.55
N LEU A 242 21.48 -6.84 0.64
CA LEU A 242 22.46 -7.69 -0.03
C LEU A 242 22.38 -9.13 0.48
N LYS A 243 22.36 -9.32 1.82
CA LYS A 243 22.23 -10.64 2.46
C LYS A 243 20.91 -11.30 2.11
N MET A 244 19.81 -10.56 2.16
CA MET A 244 18.47 -11.02 1.80
C MET A 244 18.44 -11.54 0.35
N LYS A 245 18.87 -10.73 -0.61
CA LYS A 245 18.93 -11.14 -2.03
C LYS A 245 19.83 -12.36 -2.24
N GLY A 246 20.98 -12.41 -1.57
CA GLY A 246 21.90 -13.54 -1.62
C GLY A 246 21.28 -14.83 -1.06
N ALA A 247 20.62 -14.75 0.08
CA ALA A 247 19.93 -15.87 0.72
C ALA A 247 18.78 -16.40 -0.16
N TRP A 248 17.99 -15.51 -0.77
CA TRP A 248 16.96 -15.91 -1.71
C TRP A 248 17.54 -16.66 -2.90
N ARG A 249 18.61 -16.13 -3.52
CA ARG A 249 19.26 -16.79 -4.67
C ARG A 249 19.72 -18.20 -4.31
N GLN A 250 20.30 -18.40 -3.12
CA GLN A 250 20.69 -19.73 -2.66
C GLN A 250 19.48 -20.64 -2.44
N LYS A 251 18.42 -20.13 -1.81
CA LYS A 251 17.18 -20.89 -1.60
C LYS A 251 16.54 -21.31 -2.92
N LYS A 252 16.39 -20.38 -3.87
CA LYS A 252 15.87 -20.64 -5.21
C LYS A 252 16.68 -21.71 -5.94
N LEU A 253 18.01 -21.61 -5.92
CA LEU A 253 18.89 -22.65 -6.49
C LEU A 253 18.68 -24.03 -5.84
N ARG A 254 18.45 -24.10 -4.52
CA ARG A 254 18.14 -25.38 -3.84
C ARG A 254 16.77 -25.92 -4.25
N MET A 255 15.79 -25.05 -4.44
CA MET A 255 14.45 -25.43 -4.89
C MET A 255 14.47 -25.95 -6.33
N ASP A 256 15.14 -25.25 -7.24
CA ASP A 256 15.29 -25.63 -8.65
C ASP A 256 16.06 -26.95 -8.81
N ASN A 257 16.96 -27.24 -7.87
CA ASN A 257 17.76 -28.46 -7.86
C ASN A 257 17.23 -29.57 -6.93
N LYS A 258 16.02 -29.46 -6.39
CA LYS A 258 15.48 -30.49 -5.46
C LYS A 258 15.43 -31.89 -6.10
N ASN A 259 15.30 -31.97 -7.42
CA ASN A 259 15.33 -33.22 -8.20
C ASN A 259 16.68 -33.49 -8.90
N ASN A 260 17.66 -32.60 -8.76
CA ASN A 260 18.97 -32.71 -9.41
C ASN A 260 20.03 -32.95 -8.34
N LYS A 261 20.77 -34.06 -8.42
CA LYS A 261 21.95 -34.26 -7.58
C LYS A 261 23.19 -33.69 -8.28
N LEU A 262 24.00 -32.96 -7.53
CA LEU A 262 25.30 -32.49 -8.02
C LEU A 262 26.22 -33.70 -8.23
N ILE A 263 26.73 -33.88 -9.44
CA ILE A 263 27.79 -34.83 -9.74
C ILE A 263 29.10 -34.03 -9.74
N ASN A 264 29.79 -34.02 -8.61
CA ASN A 264 31.09 -33.38 -8.50
C ASN A 264 32.17 -34.45 -8.58
N THR A 265 32.98 -34.44 -9.64
CA THR A 265 34.08 -35.38 -9.84
C THR A 265 35.17 -34.75 -10.68
N TYR A 266 36.38 -35.30 -10.59
CA TYR A 266 37.45 -35.01 -11.52
C TYR A 266 37.31 -35.91 -12.75
N ILE A 267 37.55 -35.35 -13.93
CA ILE A 267 37.68 -36.07 -15.21
C ILE A 267 38.98 -35.62 -15.86
N SER A 268 39.52 -36.45 -16.77
CA SER A 268 40.74 -36.06 -17.50
C SER A 268 40.50 -34.83 -18.37
N LYS A 269 41.58 -34.12 -18.71
CA LYS A 269 41.51 -32.94 -19.59
C LYS A 269 40.94 -33.33 -20.96
N GLU A 270 41.31 -34.51 -21.45
CA GLU A 270 40.84 -35.10 -22.71
C GLU A 270 39.32 -35.36 -22.66
N SER A 271 38.81 -35.99 -21.60
CA SER A 271 37.37 -36.22 -21.45
C SER A 271 36.59 -34.91 -21.33
N LYS A 272 37.15 -33.88 -20.69
CA LYS A 272 36.54 -32.55 -20.62
C LYS A 272 36.49 -31.87 -22.01
N HIS A 273 37.53 -32.05 -22.82
CA HIS A 273 37.55 -31.56 -24.20
C HIS A 273 36.47 -32.24 -25.05
N MET A 274 36.42 -33.58 -25.02
CA MET A 274 35.39 -34.36 -25.73
C MET A 274 33.97 -33.96 -25.30
N LEU A 275 33.77 -33.68 -24.01
CA LEU A 275 32.50 -33.19 -23.49
C LEU A 275 32.12 -31.82 -24.08
N GLY A 276 33.09 -30.93 -24.25
CA GLY A 276 32.91 -29.63 -24.92
C GLY A 276 32.50 -29.79 -26.38
N GLU A 277 33.22 -30.60 -27.15
CA GLU A 277 32.88 -30.86 -28.56
C GLU A 277 31.47 -31.46 -28.72
N LEU A 278 31.06 -32.34 -27.79
CA LEU A 278 29.71 -32.91 -27.78
C LEU A 278 28.63 -31.86 -27.46
N MET A 279 28.93 -30.91 -26.57
CA MET A 279 28.02 -29.80 -26.26
C MET A 279 27.81 -28.92 -27.48
N ASP A 280 28.90 -28.55 -28.16
CA ASP A 280 28.86 -27.68 -29.34
C ASP A 280 28.14 -28.36 -30.50
N LYS A 281 28.51 -29.61 -30.81
CA LYS A 281 27.91 -30.36 -31.93
C LYS A 281 26.43 -30.66 -31.76
N LYS A 282 25.95 -30.79 -30.52
CA LYS A 282 24.54 -31.10 -30.21
C LYS A 282 23.74 -29.88 -29.78
N GLU A 283 24.36 -28.71 -29.65
CA GLU A 283 23.76 -27.47 -29.15
C GLU A 283 23.02 -27.66 -27.80
N VAL A 284 23.63 -28.43 -26.89
CA VAL A 284 23.04 -28.72 -25.58
C VAL A 284 24.00 -28.46 -24.43
N THR A 285 23.42 -28.17 -23.26
CA THR A 285 24.16 -27.98 -22.02
C THR A 285 24.92 -29.23 -21.58
N MET A 286 26.03 -29.05 -20.86
CA MET A 286 26.81 -30.12 -20.25
C MET A 286 25.95 -31.14 -19.47
N LYS A 287 24.96 -30.66 -18.71
CA LYS A 287 24.01 -31.52 -17.97
C LYS A 287 23.33 -32.53 -18.88
N LYS A 288 22.78 -32.08 -20.02
CA LYS A 288 22.09 -32.93 -20.99
C LYS A 288 23.04 -33.96 -21.62
N VAL A 289 24.28 -33.57 -21.94
CA VAL A 289 25.27 -34.50 -22.49
C VAL A 289 25.61 -35.59 -21.47
N LEU A 290 25.84 -35.21 -20.21
CA LEU A 290 26.13 -36.16 -19.13
C LEU A 290 24.96 -37.11 -18.87
N GLU A 291 23.73 -36.59 -18.75
CA GLU A 291 22.55 -37.44 -18.59
C GLU A 291 22.35 -38.39 -19.79
N TRP A 292 22.57 -37.90 -21.01
CA TRP A 292 22.50 -38.73 -22.21
C TRP A 292 23.57 -39.83 -22.22
N ALA A 293 24.83 -39.49 -21.93
CA ALA A 293 25.92 -40.44 -21.89
C ALA A 293 25.69 -41.52 -20.81
N ILE A 294 25.28 -41.10 -19.61
CA ILE A 294 24.96 -42.02 -18.51
C ILE A 294 23.78 -42.92 -18.88
N ARG A 295 22.67 -42.38 -19.40
CA ARG A 295 21.50 -43.17 -19.80
C ARG A 295 21.81 -44.12 -20.95
N SER A 296 22.56 -43.65 -21.95
CA SER A 296 22.98 -44.45 -23.10
C SER A 296 23.81 -45.65 -22.65
N GLU A 297 24.82 -45.42 -21.81
CA GLU A 297 25.68 -46.48 -21.31
C GLU A 297 24.92 -47.42 -20.36
N TYR A 298 24.14 -46.87 -19.43
CA TYR A 298 23.29 -47.65 -18.53
C TYR A 298 22.36 -48.61 -19.31
N ASN A 299 21.71 -48.11 -20.37
CA ASN A 299 20.80 -48.93 -21.17
C ASN A 299 21.51 -50.10 -21.87
N LYS A 300 22.77 -49.93 -22.31
CA LYS A 300 23.54 -51.04 -22.92
C LYS A 300 23.76 -52.20 -21.95
N PHE A 301 23.96 -51.89 -20.66
CA PHE A 301 24.28 -52.90 -19.65
C PHE A 301 23.04 -53.46 -18.95
N PHE A 302 22.01 -52.63 -18.73
CA PHE A 302 20.91 -52.96 -17.83
C PHE A 302 19.55 -53.06 -18.50
N ASN A 303 19.38 -52.56 -19.73
CA ASN A 303 18.15 -52.73 -20.51
C ASN A 303 18.40 -53.68 -21.68
N LYS A 304 18.51 -54.98 -21.37
CA LYS A 304 18.42 -56.04 -22.37
C LYS A 304 17.00 -56.07 -22.95
N LYS A 305 16.88 -55.79 -24.24
CA LYS A 305 16.03 -56.63 -25.10
C LYS A 305 16.90 -57.77 -25.60
#